data_AF-A0A7J8MQ59-F1
#
_entry.id   AF-A0A7J8MQ59-F1
#
_cell.length_a   1.000
_cell.length_b   1.000
_cell.length_c   1.000
_cell.angle_alpha   90.00
_cell.angle_beta   90.00
_cell.angle_gamma   90.00
#
_symmetry.space_group_name_H-M   'P 1'
#
loop_
_entity.id
_entity.type
_entity.pdbx_description
1 polymer ?
#
loop_
_entity_poly.entity_id
_entity_poly.type
_entity_poly.pdbx_seq_one_letter_code
_entity_poly.pdbx_strand_id
1 'polypeptide(L)'
;MIDLATSMIKEGLGSDLMPKEADPSPITAYRYNSLCAYMGDDDMFSSDLNEHQLRMRLGHMSSTPCQVIFSMDDEYVPEYVDKKALVERLCRAMGGAEKVEIEYGNHSLSNRVEEAVQAIIDFVKREGPKGWDDPWS
;
A
#
# COMPACT_ATOMS: atom_id res chain seq x y z
N MET A 1 -1.62 21.49 -8.92
CA MET A 1 -1.34 21.61 -7.47
C MET A 1 0.03 21.06 -7.08
N ILE A 2 0.54 20.00 -7.71
CA ILE A 2 1.89 19.49 -7.44
C ILE A 2 3.01 20.52 -7.71
N ASP A 3 2.86 21.37 -8.72
CA ASP A 3 3.84 22.44 -9.01
C ASP A 3 3.92 23.47 -7.87
N LEU A 4 2.78 23.78 -7.25
CA LEU A 4 2.72 24.67 -6.09
C LEU A 4 3.43 24.05 -4.89
N ALA A 5 3.13 22.79 -4.57
CA ALA A 5 3.82 22.05 -3.52
C ALA A 5 5.34 22.02 -3.75
N THR A 6 5.75 21.81 -5.00
CA THR A 6 7.17 21.82 -5.40
C THR A 6 7.80 23.21 -5.21
N SER A 7 7.09 24.30 -5.51
CA SER A 7 7.57 25.67 -5.27
C SER A 7 7.75 25.94 -3.78
N MET A 8 6.73 25.61 -2.98
CA MET A 8 6.77 25.80 -1.53
C MET A 8 7.94 25.05 -0.89
N ILE A 9 8.21 23.81 -1.31
CA ILE A 9 9.37 23.05 -0.84
C ILE A 9 10.68 23.76 -1.19
N LYS A 10 10.84 24.27 -2.41
CA LYS A 10 12.04 25.02 -2.84
C LYS A 10 12.25 26.32 -2.05
N GLU A 11 11.17 26.93 -1.60
CA GLU A 11 11.17 28.14 -0.76
C GLU A 11 11.41 27.85 0.73
N GLY A 12 11.56 26.58 1.11
CA GLY A 12 11.74 26.16 2.51
C GLY A 12 10.43 26.04 3.30
N LEU A 13 9.29 26.11 2.62
CA LEU A 13 7.93 26.04 3.18
C LEU A 13 7.34 24.63 3.06
N GLY A 14 8.17 23.59 3.02
CA GLY A 14 7.72 22.20 2.85
C GLY A 14 6.79 21.72 3.97
N SER A 15 6.95 22.25 5.19
CA SER A 15 6.12 21.93 6.35
C SER A 15 4.82 22.74 6.42
N ASP A 16 4.66 23.73 5.55
CA ASP A 16 3.48 24.61 5.56
C ASP A 16 2.29 23.92 4.88
N LEU A 17 1.09 24.28 5.32
CA LEU A 17 -0.14 23.73 4.78
C LEU A 17 -0.38 24.23 3.35
N MET A 18 -0.78 23.29 2.49
CA MET A 18 -1.31 23.60 1.17
C MET A 18 -2.70 24.24 1.26
N PRO A 19 -3.14 24.95 0.20
CA PRO A 19 -4.52 25.42 0.10
C PRO A 19 -5.53 24.28 0.25
N LYS A 20 -6.73 24.59 0.74
CA LYS A 20 -7.80 23.60 1.00
C LYS A 20 -8.23 22.83 -0.26
N GLU A 21 -7.99 23.39 -1.44
CA GLU A 21 -8.27 22.76 -2.73
C GLU A 21 -7.31 21.63 -3.07
N ALA A 22 -6.16 21.53 -2.38
CA ALA A 22 -5.19 20.46 -2.59
C ALA A 22 -5.72 19.11 -2.09
N ASP A 23 -6.28 19.08 -0.89
CA ASP A 23 -6.84 17.87 -0.29
C ASP A 23 -7.95 18.26 0.72
N PRO A 24 -9.04 17.48 0.83
CA PRO A 24 -10.08 17.72 1.83
C PRO A 24 -9.54 17.71 3.27
N SER A 25 -8.45 16.98 3.53
CA SER A 25 -7.74 16.95 4.81
C SER A 25 -6.57 17.94 4.80
N PRO A 26 -6.26 18.60 5.94
CA PRO A 26 -5.06 19.44 6.02
C PRO A 26 -3.81 18.66 5.67
N ILE A 27 -3.06 19.15 4.67
CA ILE A 27 -1.86 18.49 4.16
C ILE A 27 -0.75 19.52 3.95
N THR A 28 0.49 19.13 4.28
CA THR A 28 1.66 19.98 4.04
C THR A 28 2.10 19.92 2.59
N ALA A 29 2.85 20.93 2.13
CA ALA A 29 3.43 20.94 0.79
C ALA A 29 4.29 19.69 0.53
N TYR A 30 5.12 19.29 1.51
CA TYR A 30 5.93 18.08 1.42
C TYR A 30 5.08 16.82 1.26
N ARG A 31 4.06 16.62 2.12
CA ARG A 31 3.24 15.40 2.05
C ARG A 31 2.40 15.35 0.77
N TYR A 32 1.88 16.49 0.31
CA TYR A 32 1.17 16.54 -0.97
C TYR A 32 2.09 16.17 -2.15
N ASN A 33 3.31 16.71 -2.17
CA ASN A 33 4.29 16.34 -3.18
C ASN A 33 4.65 14.85 -3.11
N SER A 34 4.87 14.31 -1.91
CA SER A 34 5.16 12.90 -1.68
C SER A 34 4.08 11.95 -2.22
N LEU A 35 2.80 12.31 -2.08
CA LEU A 35 1.66 11.53 -2.61
C LEU A 35 1.50 11.63 -4.13
N CYS A 36 1.76 12.80 -4.72
CA CYS A 36 1.45 13.06 -6.12
C CYS A 36 2.64 12.88 -7.07
N ALA A 37 3.87 12.96 -6.58
CA ALA A 37 5.06 12.83 -7.40
C ALA A 37 5.30 11.36 -7.76
N TYR A 38 5.66 11.10 -9.01
CA TYR A 38 6.18 9.79 -9.42
C TYR A 38 7.47 9.50 -8.64
N MET A 39 7.56 8.32 -8.04
CA MET A 39 8.64 7.99 -7.11
C MET A 39 8.73 8.95 -5.91
N GLY A 40 7.62 9.59 -5.52
CA GLY A 40 7.49 10.25 -4.22
C GLY A 40 7.66 9.26 -3.06
N ASP A 41 7.81 9.77 -1.84
CA ASP A 41 8.08 8.91 -0.68
C ASP A 41 6.89 7.99 -0.34
N ASP A 42 5.65 8.44 -0.62
CA ASP A 42 4.43 7.67 -0.43
C ASP A 42 4.06 6.81 -1.68
N ASP A 43 4.80 6.93 -2.80
CA ASP A 43 4.57 6.15 -4.03
C ASP A 43 5.17 4.74 -3.94
N MET A 44 4.48 3.88 -3.18
CA MET A 44 4.95 2.53 -2.84
C MET A 44 4.30 1.41 -3.66
N PHE A 45 3.09 1.64 -4.19
CA PHE A 45 2.22 0.58 -4.71
C PHE A 45 1.69 0.84 -6.13
N SER A 46 2.20 1.87 -6.82
CA SER A 46 1.67 2.24 -8.14
C SER A 46 1.96 1.18 -9.20
N SER A 47 0.98 0.96 -10.08
CA SER A 47 1.03 -0.09 -11.10
C SER A 47 2.05 0.16 -12.21
N ASP A 48 2.48 1.40 -12.39
CA ASP A 48 3.45 1.84 -13.40
C ASP A 48 4.91 1.83 -12.89
N LEU A 49 5.15 1.57 -11.60
CA LEU A 49 6.50 1.32 -11.07
C LEU A 49 7.04 0.02 -11.64
N ASN A 50 8.25 0.02 -12.21
CA ASN A 50 8.87 -1.20 -12.74
C ASN A 50 9.38 -2.15 -11.63
N GLU A 51 9.79 -3.37 -12.00
CA GLU A 51 10.25 -4.37 -11.03
C GLU A 51 11.44 -3.91 -10.16
N HIS A 52 12.36 -3.10 -10.72
CA HIS A 52 13.49 -2.58 -9.96
C HIS A 52 13.04 -1.54 -8.94
N GLN A 53 12.16 -0.62 -9.33
CA GLN A 53 11.57 0.38 -8.43
C GLN A 53 10.78 -0.26 -7.29
N LEU A 54 9.92 -1.23 -7.61
CA LEU A 54 9.18 -1.99 -6.59
C LEU A 54 10.11 -2.70 -5.61
N ARG A 55 11.21 -3.30 -6.10
CA ARG A 55 12.21 -3.94 -5.25
C ARG A 55 12.96 -2.95 -4.36
N MET A 56 13.29 -1.76 -4.88
CA MET A 56 13.89 -0.70 -4.05
C MET A 56 12.95 -0.26 -2.93
N ARG A 57 11.64 -0.17 -3.21
CA ARG A 57 10.62 0.25 -2.25
C ARG A 57 10.28 -0.83 -1.22
N LEU A 58 10.07 -2.07 -1.66
CA LEU A 58 9.43 -3.12 -0.87
C LEU A 58 10.38 -4.29 -0.53
N GLY A 59 11.57 -4.34 -1.13
CA GLY A 59 12.49 -5.47 -0.99
C GLY A 59 13.00 -5.70 0.43
N HIS A 60 12.99 -4.66 1.27
CA HIS A 60 13.35 -4.79 2.69
C HIS A 60 12.42 -5.71 3.47
N MET A 61 11.22 -5.99 2.94
CA MET A 61 10.25 -6.91 3.56
C MET A 61 10.60 -8.38 3.33
N SER A 62 11.54 -8.72 2.44
CA SER A 62 11.81 -10.11 2.04
C SER A 62 12.34 -11.02 3.15
N SER A 63 12.80 -10.46 4.26
CA SER A 63 13.27 -11.20 5.43
C SER A 63 12.18 -11.46 6.48
N THR A 64 10.98 -10.94 6.26
CA THR A 64 9.85 -11.02 7.20
C THR A 64 8.69 -11.71 6.51
N PRO A 65 8.01 -12.68 7.15
CA PRO A 65 6.76 -13.22 6.60
C PRO A 65 5.78 -12.09 6.32
N CYS A 66 5.31 -11.98 5.08
CA CYS A 66 4.42 -10.92 4.64
C CYS A 66 3.20 -11.51 3.94
N GLN A 67 2.06 -10.83 4.09
CA GLN A 67 0.82 -11.12 3.37
C GLN A 67 0.30 -9.82 2.74
N VAL A 68 -0.12 -9.90 1.48
CA VAL A 68 -0.82 -8.83 0.76
C VAL A 68 -2.27 -9.27 0.58
N ILE A 69 -3.19 -8.59 1.29
CA ILE A 69 -4.63 -8.76 1.12
C ILE A 69 -5.13 -7.64 0.22
N PHE A 70 -5.69 -7.97 -0.94
CA PHE A 70 -6.10 -7.00 -1.94
C PHE A 70 -7.62 -7.05 -2.20
N SER A 71 -8.25 -5.89 -2.12
CA SER A 71 -9.67 -5.67 -2.42
C SER A 71 -9.91 -5.64 -3.93
N MET A 72 -10.55 -6.67 -4.49
CA MET A 72 -10.69 -6.78 -5.94
C MET A 72 -11.71 -5.78 -6.53
N ASP A 73 -12.61 -5.24 -5.72
CA ASP A 73 -13.60 -4.23 -6.12
C ASP A 73 -13.34 -2.87 -5.45
N ASP A 74 -12.07 -2.60 -5.13
CA ASP A 74 -11.64 -1.29 -4.60
C ASP A 74 -11.96 -0.16 -5.61
N GLU A 75 -12.77 0.78 -5.16
CA GLU A 75 -13.29 1.92 -5.91
C GLU A 75 -12.26 3.04 -6.16
N TYR A 76 -11.14 3.05 -5.44
CA TYR A 76 -10.05 4.02 -5.63
C TYR A 76 -8.96 3.52 -6.58
N VAL A 77 -8.95 2.22 -6.89
CA VAL A 77 -8.04 1.66 -7.89
C VAL A 77 -8.64 1.87 -9.28
N PRO A 78 -7.97 2.60 -10.19
CA PRO A 78 -8.51 2.88 -11.52
C PRO A 78 -8.83 1.61 -12.32
N GLU A 79 -9.91 1.63 -13.11
CA GLU A 79 -10.38 0.48 -13.89
C GLU A 79 -9.34 -0.08 -14.87
N TYR A 80 -8.41 0.76 -15.35
CA TYR A 80 -7.36 0.34 -16.28
C TYR A 80 -6.25 -0.50 -15.62
N VAL A 81 -6.19 -0.52 -14.27
CA VAL A 81 -5.16 -1.24 -13.53
C VAL A 81 -5.52 -2.72 -13.47
N ASP A 82 -4.63 -3.57 -13.99
CA ASP A 82 -4.72 -5.02 -13.77
C ASP A 82 -4.34 -5.34 -12.31
N LYS A 83 -5.37 -5.41 -11.46
CA LYS A 83 -5.26 -5.70 -10.02
C LYS A 83 -4.51 -7.00 -9.75
N LYS A 84 -4.77 -8.06 -10.54
CA LYS A 84 -4.13 -9.36 -10.34
C LYS A 84 -2.64 -9.31 -10.68
N ALA A 85 -2.29 -8.68 -11.80
CA ALA A 85 -0.90 -8.49 -12.17
C ALA A 85 -0.16 -7.58 -11.17
N LEU A 86 -0.81 -6.53 -10.67
CA LEU A 86 -0.24 -5.66 -9.64
C LEU A 86 0.10 -6.45 -8.37
N VAL A 87 -0.86 -7.19 -7.82
CA VAL A 87 -0.65 -7.93 -6.56
C VAL A 87 0.47 -8.98 -6.70
N GLU A 88 0.53 -9.67 -7.84
CA GLU A 88 1.61 -10.62 -8.12
C GLU A 88 2.99 -9.95 -8.09
N ARG A 89 3.10 -8.75 -8.69
CA ARG A 89 4.35 -7.97 -8.74
C ARG A 89 4.74 -7.45 -7.36
N LEU A 90 3.78 -7.00 -6.55
CA LEU A 90 4.00 -6.60 -5.16
C LEU A 90 4.51 -7.78 -4.32
N CYS A 91 3.85 -8.93 -4.40
CA CYS A 91 4.25 -10.13 -3.67
C CYS A 91 5.67 -10.58 -4.04
N ARG A 92 6.00 -10.57 -5.34
CA ARG A 92 7.37 -10.85 -5.82
C ARG A 92 8.38 -9.84 -5.29
N ALA A 93 8.06 -8.55 -5.29
CA ALA A 93 8.94 -7.50 -4.80
C ALA A 93 9.23 -7.64 -3.30
N MET A 94 8.24 -8.10 -2.52
CA MET A 94 8.34 -8.39 -1.08
C MET A 94 8.98 -9.75 -0.75
N GLY A 95 9.62 -10.43 -1.71
CA GLY A 95 10.29 -11.71 -1.45
C GLY A 95 9.38 -12.94 -1.49
N GLY A 96 8.22 -12.85 -2.14
CA GLY A 96 7.24 -13.94 -2.22
C GLY A 96 6.19 -13.89 -1.11
N ALA A 97 5.73 -12.69 -0.75
CA ALA A 97 4.64 -12.51 0.20
C ALA A 97 3.41 -13.34 -0.20
N GLU A 98 2.66 -13.81 0.79
CA GLU A 98 1.40 -14.51 0.52
C GLU A 98 0.39 -13.53 -0.10
N LYS A 99 -0.27 -13.98 -1.15
CA LYS A 99 -1.31 -13.23 -1.83
C LYS A 99 -2.69 -13.70 -1.38
N VAL A 100 -3.55 -12.75 -0.99
CA VAL A 100 -4.98 -12.98 -0.76
C VAL A 100 -5.78 -11.98 -1.59
N GLU A 101 -6.63 -12.49 -2.47
CA GLU A 101 -7.52 -11.69 -3.32
C GLU A 101 -8.94 -11.80 -2.72
N ILE A 102 -9.48 -10.69 -2.20
CA ILE A 102 -10.84 -10.64 -1.66
C ILE A 102 -11.80 -10.21 -2.76
N GLU A 103 -12.52 -11.19 -3.32
CA GLU A 103 -13.47 -10.94 -4.40
C GLU A 103 -14.65 -10.06 -3.93
N TYR A 104 -15.01 -9.06 -4.74
CA TYR A 104 -16.05 -8.07 -4.43
C TYR A 104 -15.78 -7.22 -3.16
N GLY A 105 -14.57 -7.23 -2.61
CA GLY A 105 -14.21 -6.37 -1.48
C GLY A 105 -14.04 -4.91 -1.91
N ASN A 106 -14.70 -3.99 -1.21
CA ASN A 106 -14.48 -2.54 -1.39
C ASN A 106 -13.16 -2.09 -0.74
N HIS A 107 -12.79 -0.81 -0.91
CA HIS A 107 -11.54 -0.26 -0.39
C HIS A 107 -11.32 -0.54 1.11
N SER A 108 -12.39 -0.38 1.90
CA SER A 108 -12.35 -0.58 3.36
C SER A 108 -12.54 -2.03 3.81
N LEU A 109 -12.80 -2.96 2.89
CA LEU A 109 -13.26 -4.33 3.16
C LEU A 109 -14.49 -4.40 4.09
N SER A 110 -15.24 -3.31 4.26
CA SER A 110 -16.39 -3.24 5.18
C SER A 110 -17.52 -4.19 4.77
N ASN A 111 -17.56 -4.61 3.52
CA ASN A 111 -18.51 -5.59 2.99
C ASN A 111 -17.98 -7.04 2.96
N ARG A 112 -16.72 -7.25 3.37
CA ARG A 112 -15.98 -8.53 3.33
C ARG A 112 -15.12 -8.75 4.58
N VAL A 113 -15.63 -8.32 5.74
CA VAL A 113 -14.88 -8.31 7.00
C VAL A 113 -14.52 -9.73 7.44
N GLU A 114 -15.44 -10.68 7.31
CA GLU A 114 -15.21 -12.07 7.74
C GLU A 114 -14.09 -12.71 6.93
N GLU A 115 -14.11 -12.54 5.61
CA GLU A 115 -13.08 -13.08 4.71
C GLU A 115 -11.71 -12.45 4.99
N ALA A 116 -11.65 -11.14 5.21
CA ALA A 116 -10.42 -10.43 5.54
C ALA A 116 -9.84 -10.87 6.90
N VAL A 117 -10.68 -10.97 7.93
CA VAL A 117 -10.26 -11.40 9.27
C VAL A 117 -9.78 -12.86 9.24
N GLN A 118 -10.48 -13.73 8.52
CA GLN A 118 -10.09 -15.14 8.40
C GLN A 118 -8.71 -15.27 7.73
N ALA A 119 -8.45 -14.53 6.65
CA ALA A 119 -7.15 -14.52 5.97
C ALA A 119 -6.00 -14.08 6.90
N ILE A 120 -6.23 -13.07 7.74
CA ILE A 120 -5.25 -12.60 8.73
C ILE A 120 -5.01 -13.68 9.80
N ILE A 121 -6.08 -14.27 10.34
CA ILE A 121 -5.98 -15.32 11.37
C ILE A 121 -5.20 -16.52 10.84
N ASP A 122 -5.50 -16.98 9.62
CA ASP A 122 -4.83 -18.14 9.03
C ASP A 122 -3.34 -17.88 8.79
N PHE A 123 -2.99 -16.67 8.36
CA PHE A 123 -1.60 -16.26 8.21
C PHE A 123 -0.86 -16.22 9.54
N VAL A 124 -1.42 -15.54 10.55
CA VAL A 124 -0.79 -15.43 11.88
C VAL A 124 -0.67 -16.80 12.53
N LYS A 125 -1.67 -17.67 12.38
CA LYS A 125 -1.60 -19.05 12.86
C LYS A 125 -0.48 -19.83 12.19
N ARG A 126 -0.31 -19.67 10.87
CA ARG A 126 0.68 -20.43 10.11
C ARG A 126 2.11 -19.94 10.35
N GLU A 127 2.34 -18.64 10.28
CA GLU A 127 3.67 -17.99 10.37
C GLU A 127 4.06 -17.61 11.80
N GLY A 128 3.12 -17.66 12.75
CA GLY A 128 3.34 -17.36 14.16
C GLY A 128 4.17 -18.44 14.89
N PRO A 129 4.49 -18.18 16.17
CA PRO A 129 5.26 -19.10 17.02
C PRO A 129 4.65 -20.49 17.05
N LYS A 130 5.53 -21.51 17.08
CA LYS A 130 5.14 -22.93 17.14
C LYS A 130 5.63 -23.56 18.42
N GLY A 131 4.92 -24.59 18.87
CA GLY A 131 5.32 -25.38 20.04
C GLY A 131 4.81 -24.75 21.34
N TRP A 132 5.68 -24.64 22.35
CA TRP A 132 5.27 -24.20 23.69
C TRP A 132 4.72 -22.77 23.76
N ASP A 133 5.12 -21.93 22.80
CA ASP A 133 4.68 -20.53 22.68
C ASP A 133 3.53 -20.36 21.68
N ASP A 134 2.91 -21.44 21.19
CA ASP A 134 1.79 -21.38 20.25
C ASP A 134 0.48 -21.04 20.99
N PRO A 135 -0.12 -19.85 20.79
CA PRO A 135 -1.35 -19.45 21.46
C PRO A 135 -2.60 -20.11 20.86
N TRP A 136 -2.45 -20.91 19.80
CA TRP A 136 -3.54 -21.54 19.06
C TRP A 136 -3.68 -23.04 19.32
N SER A 137 -2.76 -23.63 20.09
CA SER A 137 -2.78 -25.03 20.53
C SER A 137 -3.55 -25.28 21.82
#